data_AF-A0A084ATG5-F1
#
_entry.id   AF-A0A084ATG5-F1
#
_cell.length_a   1.000
_cell.length_b   1.000
_cell.length_c   1.000
_cell.angle_alpha   90.00
_cell.angle_beta   90.00
_cell.angle_gamma   90.00
#
_symmetry.space_group_name_H-M   'P 1'
#
loop_
_entity.id
_entity.type
_entity.pdbx_description
1 polymer ?
#
loop_
_entity_poly.entity_id
_entity_poly.type
_entity_poly.pdbx_seq_one_letter_code
_entity_poly.pdbx_strand_id
1 'polypeptide(L)'
;MASQDTVSTAPWHAAYPAPRHQPGSLTRDQVLQMIIKSHELGTRPNFVLIDLRRNDHEGGTIRGSINLPAQSLYPSIPALYGILKEAGVHKVIWYCSSSRGRGTRAAGWFGDYLADHNIDNGNMESLVLAEGVKGWATAGPEYLEWMDEYDSAAWQTYGGPRSHNVVGILSTLAAQMARQDTEALGKFEGFICTALVNALRRGNYGANIDMWFKTSTKWVLALP
;
A
#
# COMPACT_ATOMS: atom_id res chain seq x y z
N MET A 1 51.68 -11.68 -0.83
CA MET A 1 51.08 -11.76 -2.18
C MET A 1 49.67 -11.19 -2.12
N ALA A 2 49.41 -10.24 -3.03
CA ALA A 2 48.12 -9.65 -3.44
C ALA A 2 47.14 -9.14 -2.38
N SER A 3 47.19 -7.83 -2.14
CA SER A 3 46.08 -7.01 -1.65
C SER A 3 44.91 -7.11 -2.62
N GLN A 4 43.73 -7.47 -2.12
CA GLN A 4 42.50 -7.40 -2.89
C GLN A 4 42.07 -5.95 -3.06
N ASP A 5 42.31 -5.40 -4.25
CA ASP A 5 41.73 -4.12 -4.67
C ASP A 5 40.21 -4.29 -4.80
N THR A 6 39.48 -3.73 -3.85
CA THR A 6 38.03 -3.56 -3.97
C THR A 6 37.76 -2.40 -4.91
N VAL A 7 37.61 -2.69 -6.20
CA VAL A 7 37.14 -1.70 -7.18
C VAL A 7 35.72 -1.31 -6.79
N SER A 8 35.56 -0.18 -6.11
CA SER A 8 34.26 0.41 -5.78
C SER A 8 33.59 0.85 -7.08
N THR A 9 32.81 -0.04 -7.69
CA THR A 9 32.02 0.30 -8.86
C THR A 9 31.00 1.34 -8.45
N ALA A 10 31.04 2.51 -9.09
CA ALA A 10 30.09 3.59 -8.82
C ALA A 10 28.65 3.07 -8.95
N PRO A 11 27.70 3.56 -8.13
CA PRO A 11 26.31 3.14 -8.25
C PRO A 11 25.77 3.51 -9.64
N TRP A 12 24.93 2.65 -10.22
CA TRP A 12 24.44 2.78 -11.61
C TRP A 12 23.87 4.17 -11.94
N HIS A 13 23.25 4.84 -10.96
CA HIS A 13 22.62 6.15 -11.14
C HIS A 13 23.64 7.30 -11.20
N ALA A 14 24.91 7.07 -10.87
CA ALA A 14 25.97 8.07 -10.97
C ALA A 14 26.31 8.44 -12.41
N ALA A 15 25.85 7.66 -13.40
CA ALA A 15 25.95 7.99 -14.82
C ALA A 15 25.03 9.14 -15.27
N TYR A 16 24.12 9.58 -14.39
CA TYR A 16 23.09 10.59 -14.69
C TYR A 16 23.13 11.74 -13.66
N PRO A 17 22.68 12.95 -14.02
CA PRO A 17 22.66 14.07 -13.09
C PRO A 17 21.76 13.78 -11.88
N ALA A 18 22.07 14.42 -10.75
CA ALA A 18 21.14 14.45 -9.63
C ALA A 18 19.88 15.24 -10.03
N PRO A 19 18.68 14.81 -9.60
CA PRO A 19 17.48 15.62 -9.77
C PRO A 19 17.67 17.00 -9.13
N ARG A 20 17.18 18.05 -9.80
CA ARG A 20 17.28 19.44 -9.31
C ARG A 20 16.26 19.74 -8.23
N HIS A 21 15.09 19.09 -8.29
CA HIS A 21 13.97 19.35 -7.40
C HIS A 21 13.62 18.11 -6.57
N GLN A 22 13.23 18.36 -5.32
CA GLN A 22 12.64 17.33 -4.48
C GLN A 22 11.20 17.10 -4.96
N PRO A 23 10.84 15.88 -5.39
CA PRO A 23 9.48 15.58 -5.83
C PRO A 23 8.49 15.64 -4.67
N GLY A 24 7.24 15.98 -4.99
CA GLY A 24 6.12 15.82 -4.07
C GLY A 24 5.88 14.35 -3.72
N SER A 25 5.12 14.10 -2.65
CA SER A 25 4.82 12.75 -2.19
C SER A 25 3.34 12.60 -1.86
N LEU A 26 2.81 11.41 -2.11
CA LEU A 26 1.49 10.97 -1.68
C LEU A 26 1.63 9.89 -0.61
N THR A 27 0.73 9.88 0.37
CA THR A 27 0.60 8.78 1.32
C THR A 27 -0.11 7.59 0.67
N ARG A 28 0.06 6.39 1.25
CA ARG A 28 -0.70 5.20 0.84
C ARG A 28 -2.21 5.42 0.90
N ASP A 29 -2.73 6.13 1.91
CA ASP A 29 -4.15 6.46 2.04
C ASP A 29 -4.64 7.31 0.85
N GLN A 30 -3.88 8.35 0.49
CA GLN A 30 -4.23 9.21 -0.65
C GLN A 30 -4.30 8.42 -1.96
N VAL A 31 -3.32 7.55 -2.19
CA VAL A 31 -3.29 6.70 -3.40
C VAL A 31 -4.43 5.68 -3.38
N LEU A 32 -4.72 5.05 -2.24
CA LEU A 32 -5.85 4.13 -2.09
C LEU A 32 -7.18 4.81 -2.41
N GLN A 33 -7.42 6.02 -1.88
CA GLN A 33 -8.63 6.79 -2.18
C GLN A 33 -8.74 7.15 -3.68
N MET A 34 -7.61 7.46 -4.33
CA MET A 34 -7.60 7.69 -5.78
C MET A 34 -7.98 6.43 -6.57
N ILE A 35 -7.47 5.26 -6.17
CA ILE A 35 -7.80 3.97 -6.79
C ILE A 35 -9.28 3.64 -6.61
N ILE A 36 -9.79 3.69 -5.37
CA ILE A 36 -11.20 3.42 -5.05
C ILE A 36 -12.12 4.35 -5.86
N LYS A 37 -11.85 5.66 -5.84
CA LYS A 37 -12.66 6.63 -6.58
C LYS A 37 -12.66 6.35 -8.08
N SER A 38 -11.52 5.99 -8.66
CA SER A 38 -11.46 5.65 -10.09
C SER A 38 -12.27 4.40 -10.42
N HIS A 39 -12.26 3.40 -9.53
CA HIS A 39 -13.03 2.18 -9.68
C HIS A 39 -14.54 2.43 -9.54
N GLU A 40 -14.95 3.21 -8.54
CA GLU A 40 -16.36 3.59 -8.31
C GLU A 40 -16.96 4.38 -9.47
N LEU A 41 -16.19 5.28 -10.07
CA LEU A 41 -16.63 6.07 -11.23
C LEU A 41 -16.68 5.25 -12.52
N GLY A 42 -16.05 4.06 -12.56
CA GLY A 42 -15.92 3.25 -13.77
C GLY A 42 -15.15 3.93 -14.90
N THR A 43 -14.47 5.04 -14.62
CA THR A 43 -13.71 5.83 -15.59
C THR A 43 -12.25 5.40 -15.60
N ARG A 44 -11.59 5.56 -16.74
CA ARG A 44 -10.14 5.39 -16.84
C ARG A 44 -9.44 6.32 -15.82
N PRO A 45 -8.54 5.81 -14.97
CA PRO A 45 -7.77 6.67 -14.08
C PRO A 45 -6.97 7.70 -14.90
N ASN A 46 -6.93 8.94 -14.42
CA ASN A 46 -6.03 9.98 -14.94
C ASN A 46 -4.68 9.96 -14.20
N PHE A 47 -4.32 8.84 -13.58
CA PHE A 47 -3.05 8.64 -12.90
C PHE A 47 -2.49 7.26 -13.24
N VAL A 48 -1.19 7.10 -13.05
CA VAL A 48 -0.48 5.82 -13.23
C VAL A 48 0.44 5.57 -12.05
N LEU A 49 0.50 4.32 -11.61
CA LEU A 49 1.48 3.83 -10.65
C LEU A 49 2.63 3.17 -11.40
N ILE A 50 3.87 3.53 -11.08
CA ILE A 50 5.07 2.98 -11.71
C ILE A 50 5.93 2.29 -10.67
N ASP A 51 6.05 0.97 -10.77
CA ASP A 51 6.94 0.15 -9.96
C ASP A 51 8.36 0.16 -10.56
N LEU A 52 9.32 0.67 -9.80
CA LEU A 52 10.72 0.80 -10.21
C LEU A 52 11.60 -0.39 -9.78
N ARG A 53 11.01 -1.43 -9.21
CA ARG A 53 11.73 -2.64 -8.79
C ARG A 53 12.20 -3.45 -10.00
N ARG A 54 13.27 -4.22 -9.80
CA ARG A 54 13.83 -5.12 -10.82
C ARG A 54 13.96 -6.52 -10.22
N ASN A 55 15.16 -6.85 -9.74
CA ASN A 55 15.40 -8.14 -9.08
C ASN A 55 14.71 -8.24 -7.71
N ASP A 56 14.29 -7.11 -7.15
CA ASP A 56 13.55 -7.01 -5.90
C ASP A 56 12.03 -6.89 -6.11
N HIS A 57 11.54 -7.25 -7.29
CA HIS A 57 10.12 -7.25 -7.65
C HIS A 57 9.44 -8.55 -7.15
N GLU A 58 9.53 -8.80 -5.85
CA GLU A 58 8.95 -9.96 -5.16
C GLU A 58 7.80 -9.52 -4.23
N GLY A 59 6.95 -10.45 -3.82
CA GLY A 59 5.87 -10.18 -2.86
C GLY A 59 4.60 -9.55 -3.44
N GLY A 60 4.47 -9.50 -4.76
CA GLY A 60 3.35 -8.89 -5.46
C GLY A 60 3.54 -7.40 -5.73
N THR A 61 2.54 -6.80 -6.37
CA THR A 61 2.55 -5.43 -6.90
C THR A 61 1.23 -4.73 -6.59
N ILE A 62 1.22 -3.39 -6.55
CA ILE A 62 -0.01 -2.63 -6.39
C ILE A 62 -0.82 -2.74 -7.68
N ARG A 63 -2.09 -3.11 -7.55
CA ARG A 63 -3.00 -3.36 -8.68
C ARG A 63 -3.05 -2.17 -9.63
N GLY A 64 -2.94 -2.46 -10.92
CA GLY A 64 -2.96 -1.45 -11.98
C GLY A 64 -1.65 -0.67 -12.16
N SER A 65 -0.58 -1.03 -11.45
CA SER A 65 0.74 -0.46 -11.68
C SER A 65 1.45 -1.05 -12.91
N ILE A 66 2.40 -0.30 -13.46
CA ILE A 66 3.27 -0.74 -14.55
C ILE A 66 4.70 -0.86 -14.01
N ASN A 67 5.38 -1.97 -14.27
CA ASN A 67 6.76 -2.15 -13.85
C ASN A 67 7.76 -1.61 -14.88
N LEU A 68 8.51 -0.59 -14.48
CA LEU A 68 9.58 0.05 -15.26
C LEU A 68 10.84 0.17 -14.41
N PRO A 69 11.79 -0.79 -14.47
CA PRO A 69 13.01 -0.77 -13.68
C PRO A 69 13.78 0.57 -13.76
N ALA A 70 14.20 1.11 -12.60
CA ALA A 70 14.85 2.42 -12.53
C ALA A 70 16.15 2.54 -13.37
N GLN A 71 16.83 1.42 -13.60
CA GLN A 71 18.14 1.36 -14.26
C GLN A 71 18.09 1.78 -15.74
N SER A 72 16.95 1.62 -16.40
CA SER A 72 16.72 2.01 -17.80
C SER A 72 15.84 3.25 -17.95
N LEU A 73 15.42 3.87 -16.84
CA LEU A 73 14.41 4.92 -16.85
C LEU A 73 14.92 6.22 -17.48
N TYR A 74 16.08 6.73 -17.03
CA TYR A 74 16.54 8.08 -17.39
C TYR A 74 16.53 8.37 -18.92
N PRO A 75 17.17 7.56 -19.78
CA PRO A 75 17.12 7.79 -21.23
C PRO A 75 15.73 7.58 -21.83
N SER A 76 14.83 6.87 -21.15
CA SER A 76 13.48 6.54 -21.63
C SER A 76 12.45 7.62 -21.29
N ILE A 77 12.80 8.62 -20.47
CA ILE A 77 11.88 9.67 -19.99
C ILE A 77 11.12 10.38 -21.13
N PRO A 78 11.76 10.83 -22.23
CA PRO A 78 11.04 11.52 -23.30
C PRO A 78 9.96 10.64 -23.96
N ALA A 79 10.27 9.36 -24.20
CA ALA A 79 9.33 8.41 -24.78
C ALA A 79 8.18 8.09 -23.81
N LEU A 80 8.52 7.89 -22.53
CA LEU A 80 7.53 7.65 -21.48
C LEU A 80 6.57 8.84 -21.34
N TYR A 81 7.09 10.07 -21.34
CA TYR A 81 6.26 11.27 -21.32
C TYR A 81 5.27 11.29 -22.50
N GLY A 82 5.73 11.04 -23.73
CA GLY A 82 4.86 11.01 -24.91
C GLY A 82 3.70 10.01 -24.74
N ILE A 83 4.00 8.80 -24.27
CA ILE A 83 2.98 7.77 -24.02
C ILE A 83 1.98 8.21 -22.95
N LEU A 84 2.47 8.73 -21.81
CA LEU A 84 1.62 9.14 -20.70
C LEU A 84 0.74 10.34 -21.06
N LYS A 85 1.26 11.27 -21.86
CA LYS A 85 0.52 12.42 -22.37
C LYS A 85 -0.65 11.98 -23.26
N GLU A 86 -0.39 11.14 -24.26
CA GLU A 86 -1.44 10.62 -25.16
C GLU A 86 -2.47 9.76 -24.40
N ALA A 87 -2.06 9.13 -23.30
CA ALA A 87 -2.96 8.39 -22.43
C ALA A 87 -3.85 9.28 -21.53
N GLY A 88 -3.63 10.61 -21.51
CA GLY A 88 -4.35 11.55 -20.65
C GLY A 88 -3.98 11.43 -19.16
N VAL A 89 -2.74 11.05 -18.86
CA VAL A 89 -2.26 10.91 -17.48
C VAL A 89 -1.90 12.27 -16.89
N HIS A 90 -2.44 12.59 -15.73
CA HIS A 90 -2.19 13.82 -14.98
C HIS A 90 -1.31 13.57 -13.75
N LYS A 91 -1.25 12.35 -13.21
CA LYS A 91 -0.37 12.03 -12.08
C LYS A 91 0.45 10.78 -12.33
N VAL A 92 1.76 10.91 -12.25
CA VAL A 92 2.72 9.81 -12.38
C VAL A 92 3.27 9.52 -11.00
N ILE A 93 2.87 8.38 -10.43
CA ILE A 93 3.15 8.02 -9.04
C ILE A 93 4.22 6.92 -9.02
N TRP A 94 5.43 7.32 -8.65
CA TRP A 94 6.61 6.47 -8.64
C TRP A 94 6.75 5.75 -7.31
N TYR A 95 7.05 4.46 -7.36
CA TYR A 95 7.40 3.72 -6.15
C TYR A 95 8.49 2.70 -6.40
N CYS A 96 9.17 2.33 -5.32
CA CYS A 96 10.01 1.14 -5.29
C CYS A 96 9.78 0.41 -3.97
N SER A 97 10.74 -0.39 -3.50
CA SER A 97 10.64 -1.09 -2.21
C SER A 97 10.23 -0.15 -1.06
N SER A 98 10.99 0.92 -0.80
CA SER A 98 10.68 1.90 0.27
C SER A 98 10.51 3.33 -0.23
N SER A 99 10.65 3.55 -1.55
CA SER A 99 10.67 4.87 -2.20
C SER A 99 11.76 5.86 -1.75
N ARG A 100 12.69 5.47 -0.86
CA ARG A 100 13.75 6.36 -0.33
C ARG A 100 14.92 6.65 -1.29
N GLY A 101 14.99 5.97 -2.44
CA GLY A 101 16.11 6.08 -3.38
C GLY A 101 15.69 6.10 -4.83
N ARG A 102 15.24 4.95 -5.38
CA ARG A 102 14.78 4.88 -6.77
C ARG A 102 13.53 5.74 -7.01
N GLY A 103 12.54 5.67 -6.12
CA GLY A 103 11.30 6.44 -6.21
C GLY A 103 11.55 7.95 -6.27
N THR A 104 12.25 8.50 -5.27
CA THR A 104 12.62 9.92 -5.25
C THR A 104 13.44 10.35 -6.46
N ARG A 105 14.39 9.52 -6.91
CA ARG A 105 15.22 9.86 -8.08
C ARG A 105 14.43 9.87 -9.38
N ALA A 106 13.62 8.84 -9.62
CA ALA A 106 12.77 8.75 -10.81
C ALA A 106 11.77 9.91 -10.88
N ALA A 107 11.11 10.19 -9.75
CA ALA A 107 10.15 11.29 -9.67
C ALA A 107 10.81 12.65 -9.91
N GLY A 108 12.01 12.86 -9.36
CA GLY A 108 12.80 14.06 -9.59
C GLY A 108 13.23 14.20 -11.06
N TRP A 109 13.78 13.15 -11.68
CA TRP A 109 14.17 13.20 -13.10
C TRP A 109 13.00 13.49 -14.04
N PHE A 110 11.86 12.84 -13.81
CA PHE A 110 10.68 13.10 -14.62
C PHE A 110 10.12 14.50 -14.35
N GLY A 111 10.13 14.96 -13.09
CA GLY A 111 9.74 16.33 -12.72
C GLY A 111 10.62 17.40 -13.38
N ASP A 112 11.94 17.18 -13.42
CA ASP A 112 12.87 18.05 -14.11
C ASP A 112 12.59 18.11 -15.62
N TYR A 113 12.30 16.96 -16.22
CA TYR A 113 11.92 16.90 -17.64
C TYR A 113 10.64 17.69 -17.92
N LEU A 114 9.61 17.56 -17.07
CA LEU A 114 8.37 18.34 -17.18
C LEU A 114 8.62 19.84 -17.09
N ALA A 115 9.47 20.26 -16.15
CA ALA A 115 9.83 21.67 -15.96
C ALA A 115 10.59 22.26 -17.17
N ASP A 116 11.58 21.54 -17.69
CA ASP A 116 12.44 22.03 -18.79
C ASP A 116 11.69 22.21 -20.11
N HIS A 117 10.63 21.43 -20.32
CA HIS A 117 9.89 21.44 -21.60
C HIS A 117 8.63 22.30 -21.55
N ASN A 118 8.40 23.04 -20.45
CA ASN A 118 7.26 23.93 -20.25
C ASN A 118 5.91 23.24 -20.60
N ILE A 119 5.77 22.00 -20.12
CA ILE A 119 4.70 21.10 -20.52
C ILE A 119 3.40 21.45 -19.77
N ASP A 120 2.36 21.79 -20.54
CA ASP A 120 0.94 21.84 -20.16
C ASP A 120 0.61 22.63 -18.88
N ASN A 121 1.28 23.77 -18.65
CA ASN A 121 1.04 24.63 -17.48
C ASN A 121 1.04 23.87 -16.12
N GLY A 122 1.69 22.70 -16.02
CA GLY A 122 1.74 21.89 -14.80
C GLY A 122 0.59 20.89 -14.59
N ASN A 123 -0.19 20.51 -15.61
CA ASN A 123 -1.26 19.50 -15.43
C ASN A 123 -0.76 18.08 -15.12
N MET A 124 0.42 17.70 -15.61
CA MET A 124 1.05 16.41 -15.26
C MET A 124 1.99 16.59 -14.08
N GLU A 125 1.79 15.80 -13.02
CA GLU A 125 2.58 15.83 -11.80
C GLU A 125 3.41 14.56 -11.64
N SER A 126 4.64 14.73 -11.15
CA SER A 126 5.55 13.63 -10.81
C SER A 126 5.64 13.48 -9.29
N LEU A 127 5.11 12.38 -8.76
CA LEU A 127 4.88 12.19 -7.32
C LEU A 127 5.46 10.87 -6.84
N VAL A 128 5.91 10.81 -5.59
CA VAL A 128 6.40 9.56 -4.98
C VAL A 128 5.30 8.96 -4.11
N LEU A 129 5.08 7.65 -4.18
CA LEU A 129 4.35 6.93 -3.13
C LEU A 129 5.25 6.80 -1.90
N ALA A 130 4.87 7.47 -0.81
CA ALA A 130 5.55 7.38 0.47
C ALA A 130 5.62 5.92 0.95
N GLU A 131 6.73 5.56 1.57
CA GLU A 131 6.99 4.22 2.13
C GLU A 131 7.05 3.06 1.10
N GLY A 132 6.77 3.35 -0.18
CA GLY A 132 6.82 2.39 -1.29
C GLY A 132 5.87 1.20 -1.11
N VAL A 133 6.14 0.14 -1.86
CA VAL A 133 5.33 -1.09 -1.78
C VAL A 133 5.47 -1.76 -0.41
N LYS A 134 6.59 -1.57 0.32
CA LYS A 134 6.73 -2.06 1.70
C LYS A 134 5.67 -1.45 2.59
N GLY A 135 5.54 -0.12 2.57
CA GLY A 135 4.53 0.57 3.36
C GLY A 135 3.10 0.24 2.95
N TRP A 136 2.87 -0.21 1.72
CA TRP A 136 1.57 -0.69 1.25
C TRP A 136 1.28 -2.12 1.74
N ALA A 137 2.18 -3.06 1.45
CA ALA A 137 2.04 -4.49 1.72
C ALA A 137 1.97 -4.84 3.21
N THR A 138 2.46 -3.97 4.10
CA THR A 138 2.42 -4.19 5.55
C THR A 138 1.37 -3.36 6.29
N ALA A 139 0.56 -2.56 5.58
CA ALA A 139 -0.33 -1.59 6.23
C ALA A 139 -1.66 -2.17 6.74
N GLY A 140 -2.19 -3.22 6.11
CA GLY A 140 -3.45 -3.82 6.54
C GLY A 140 -4.22 -4.49 5.41
N PRO A 141 -5.26 -5.29 5.73
CA PRO A 141 -6.07 -6.00 4.73
C PRO A 141 -6.65 -5.11 3.63
N GLU A 142 -7.02 -3.87 3.96
CA GLU A 142 -7.56 -2.88 3.03
C GLU A 142 -6.58 -2.48 1.93
N TYR A 143 -5.28 -2.61 2.16
CA TYR A 143 -4.24 -2.40 1.16
C TYR A 143 -3.93 -3.68 0.37
N LEU A 144 -3.97 -4.83 1.05
CA LEU A 144 -3.74 -6.14 0.42
C LEU A 144 -4.77 -6.47 -0.64
N GLU A 145 -6.02 -6.03 -0.46
CA GLU A 145 -7.09 -6.19 -1.46
C GLU A 145 -6.73 -5.59 -2.82
N TRP A 146 -5.88 -4.55 -2.80
CA TRP A 146 -5.37 -3.84 -3.97
C TRP A 146 -3.95 -4.26 -4.35
N MET A 147 -3.52 -5.45 -3.93
CA MET A 147 -2.33 -6.08 -4.46
C MET A 147 -2.68 -7.21 -5.41
N ASP A 148 -1.88 -7.33 -6.47
CA ASP A 148 -1.88 -8.47 -7.37
C ASP A 148 -0.70 -9.38 -7.01
N GLU A 149 -0.95 -10.70 -7.03
CA GLU A 149 0.04 -11.74 -6.70
C GLU A 149 0.71 -11.55 -5.33
N TYR A 150 -0.05 -11.08 -4.34
CA TYR A 150 0.47 -10.90 -2.98
C TYR A 150 0.99 -12.21 -2.40
N ASP A 151 2.29 -12.24 -2.09
CA ASP A 151 2.92 -13.33 -1.36
C ASP A 151 3.33 -12.84 0.03
N SER A 152 2.60 -13.31 1.04
CA SER A 152 2.86 -12.97 2.43
C SER A 152 4.25 -13.38 2.93
N ALA A 153 4.88 -14.42 2.34
CA ALA A 153 6.20 -14.89 2.75
C ALA A 153 7.27 -13.83 2.50
N ALA A 154 7.16 -13.08 1.40
CA ALA A 154 8.08 -12.00 1.05
C ALA A 154 8.06 -10.83 2.05
N TRP A 155 7.01 -10.69 2.87
CA TRP A 155 6.80 -9.56 3.78
C TRP A 155 6.96 -9.90 5.27
N GLN A 156 7.22 -11.17 5.62
CA GLN A 156 7.32 -11.62 7.03
C GLN A 156 8.39 -10.85 7.82
N THR A 157 9.50 -10.50 7.17
CA THR A 157 10.63 -9.78 7.80
C THR A 157 10.34 -8.31 8.11
N TYR A 158 9.29 -7.74 7.53
CA TYR A 158 8.93 -6.33 7.68
C TYR A 158 7.77 -6.11 8.66
N GLY A 159 7.42 -7.14 9.44
CA GLY A 159 6.26 -7.09 10.32
C GLY A 159 4.96 -7.10 9.52
N GLY A 160 4.90 -7.93 8.46
CA GLY A 160 3.72 -8.17 7.61
C GLY A 160 2.44 -8.23 8.45
N PRO A 161 1.28 -7.84 7.85
CA PRO A 161 0.09 -7.47 8.60
C PRO A 161 -0.13 -8.53 9.65
N ARG A 162 0.13 -8.17 10.91
CA ARG A 162 0.02 -9.12 12.02
C ARG A 162 -1.34 -9.73 11.79
N SER A 163 -1.39 -11.05 11.62
CA SER A 163 -2.65 -11.77 11.77
C SER A 163 -3.19 -11.23 13.08
N HIS A 164 -4.16 -10.31 13.02
CA HIS A 164 -4.70 -9.71 14.20
C HIS A 164 -5.23 -10.93 14.91
N ASN A 165 -4.58 -11.30 16.01
CA ASN A 165 -4.99 -12.46 16.75
C ASN A 165 -6.32 -12.01 17.33
N VAL A 166 -7.41 -12.24 16.59
CA VAL A 166 -8.75 -11.79 16.95
C VAL A 166 -9.07 -12.36 18.32
N VAL A 167 -8.53 -13.56 18.61
CA VAL A 167 -8.49 -14.19 19.93
C VAL A 167 -7.78 -13.31 20.97
N GLY A 168 -6.66 -12.69 20.65
CA GLY A 168 -5.90 -11.79 21.53
C GLY A 168 -6.65 -10.49 21.85
N ILE A 169 -7.24 -9.82 20.85
CA ILE A 169 -8.03 -8.61 21.07
C ILE A 169 -9.31 -8.94 21.85
N LEU A 170 -10.01 -10.01 21.48
CA LEU A 170 -11.19 -10.49 22.21
C LEU A 170 -10.84 -10.90 23.63
N SER A 171 -9.70 -11.56 23.86
CA SER A 171 -9.25 -11.93 25.21
C SER A 171 -8.87 -10.71 26.06
N THR A 172 -8.34 -9.65 25.45
CA THR A 172 -7.99 -8.41 26.15
C THR A 172 -9.24 -7.59 26.46
N LEU A 173 -10.17 -7.46 25.51
CA LEU A 173 -11.48 -6.85 25.74
C LEU A 173 -12.31 -7.65 26.75
N ALA A 174 -12.33 -8.98 26.66
CA ALA A 174 -12.99 -9.83 27.65
C ALA A 174 -12.35 -9.69 29.04
N ALA A 175 -11.03 -9.61 29.15
CA ALA A 175 -10.34 -9.35 30.41
C ALA A 175 -10.55 -7.92 30.94
N GLN A 176 -10.89 -6.96 30.07
CA GLN A 176 -11.18 -5.57 30.44
C GLN A 176 -12.66 -5.41 30.85
N MET A 177 -13.56 -6.15 30.22
CA MET A 177 -14.99 -6.27 30.58
C MET A 177 -15.19 -7.10 31.85
N ALA A 178 -14.39 -8.15 32.08
CA ALA A 178 -14.44 -8.99 33.28
C ALA A 178 -14.02 -8.26 34.57
N ARG A 179 -13.44 -7.06 34.45
CA ARG A 179 -13.07 -6.21 35.60
C ARG A 179 -14.19 -5.30 36.09
N GLN A 180 -15.33 -5.24 35.40
CA GLN A 180 -16.39 -4.28 35.75
C GLN A 180 -17.71 -4.88 36.26
N ASP A 181 -18.06 -6.14 35.97
CA ASP A 181 -19.25 -6.74 36.60
C ASP A 181 -19.33 -8.26 36.38
N THR A 182 -19.42 -9.05 37.44
CA THR A 182 -19.42 -10.52 37.37
C THR A 182 -20.78 -11.12 36.98
N GLU A 183 -21.88 -10.37 37.14
CA GLU A 183 -23.22 -10.84 36.73
C GLU A 183 -23.49 -10.69 35.22
N ALA A 184 -22.86 -9.71 34.56
CA ALA A 184 -23.00 -9.49 33.11
C ALA A 184 -22.29 -10.58 32.29
N LEU A 185 -21.16 -11.10 32.78
CA LEU A 185 -20.38 -12.18 32.17
C LEU A 185 -21.18 -13.47 32.00
N GLY A 186 -21.98 -13.87 33.00
CA GLY A 186 -22.76 -15.11 32.94
C GLY A 186 -23.83 -15.12 31.83
N LYS A 187 -24.39 -13.95 31.50
CA LYS A 187 -25.36 -13.80 30.40
C LYS A 187 -24.67 -13.65 29.04
N PHE A 188 -23.48 -13.03 29.02
CA PHE A 188 -22.69 -12.82 27.80
C PHE A 188 -22.06 -14.14 27.31
N GLU A 189 -21.49 -14.95 28.20
CA GLU A 189 -20.89 -16.24 27.85
C GLU A 189 -21.92 -17.25 27.34
N GLY A 190 -23.13 -17.28 27.91
CA GLY A 190 -24.22 -18.15 27.46
C GLY A 190 -24.74 -17.80 26.05
N PHE A 191 -24.74 -16.51 25.69
CA PHE A 191 -25.17 -16.04 24.38
C PHE A 191 -24.09 -16.27 23.31
N ILE A 192 -22.81 -16.02 23.65
CA ILE A 192 -21.67 -16.23 22.73
C ILE A 192 -21.51 -17.70 22.39
N CYS A 193 -21.52 -18.59 23.39
CA CYS A 193 -21.37 -20.03 23.13
C CYS A 193 -22.51 -20.57 22.25
N THR A 194 -23.74 -20.12 22.46
CA THR A 194 -24.90 -20.58 21.66
C THR A 194 -24.88 -20.03 20.23
N ALA A 195 -24.53 -18.75 20.05
CA ALA A 195 -24.46 -18.13 18.73
C ALA A 195 -23.28 -18.65 17.90
N LEU A 196 -22.12 -18.86 18.51
CA LEU A 196 -20.92 -19.39 17.85
C LEU A 196 -21.13 -20.86 17.42
N VAL A 197 -21.70 -21.70 18.30
CA VAL A 197 -22.03 -23.09 17.98
C VAL A 197 -23.08 -23.19 16.86
N ASN A 198 -24.07 -22.30 16.84
CA ASN A 198 -25.08 -22.27 15.77
C ASN A 198 -24.55 -21.69 14.45
N ALA A 199 -23.57 -20.78 14.48
CA ALA A 199 -22.92 -20.26 13.28
C ALA A 199 -21.97 -21.30 12.66
N LEU A 200 -21.23 -22.03 13.50
CA LEU A 200 -20.38 -23.16 13.09
C LEU A 200 -21.19 -24.30 12.47
N ARG A 201 -22.39 -24.58 12.97
CA ARG A 201 -23.32 -25.56 12.37
C ARG A 201 -23.87 -25.16 10.99
N ARG A 202 -23.84 -23.86 10.63
CA ARG A 202 -24.43 -23.35 9.37
C ARG A 202 -23.39 -23.01 8.28
N GLY A 203 -22.10 -23.21 8.54
CA GLY A 203 -21.04 -23.19 7.52
C GLY A 203 -20.83 -21.87 6.78
N ASN A 204 -21.23 -20.72 7.33
CA ASN A 204 -21.21 -19.45 6.60
C ASN A 204 -20.34 -18.39 7.33
N TYR A 205 -19.05 -18.33 6.97
CA TYR A 205 -18.00 -17.63 7.72
C TYR A 205 -17.74 -16.17 7.29
N GLY A 206 -18.34 -15.68 6.20
CA GLY A 206 -17.99 -14.38 5.61
C GLY A 206 -18.91 -13.21 5.96
N ALA A 207 -20.24 -13.40 5.94
CA ALA A 207 -21.20 -12.29 6.01
C ALA A 207 -21.53 -11.80 7.44
N ASN A 208 -21.04 -12.48 8.47
CA ASN A 208 -21.54 -12.33 9.83
C ASN A 208 -20.71 -11.40 10.73
N ILE A 209 -19.47 -11.07 10.36
CA ILE A 209 -18.57 -10.31 11.24
C ILE A 209 -18.96 -8.82 11.31
N ASP A 210 -19.41 -8.27 10.19
CA ASP A 210 -19.77 -6.85 10.07
C ASP A 210 -21.14 -6.55 10.70
N MET A 211 -22.08 -7.50 10.57
CA MET A 211 -23.33 -7.48 11.33
C MET A 211 -23.07 -7.67 12.83
N TRP A 212 -22.08 -8.51 13.20
CA TRP A 212 -21.66 -8.69 14.58
C TRP A 212 -21.14 -7.40 15.23
N PHE A 213 -20.25 -6.67 14.55
CA PHE A 213 -19.71 -5.40 15.05
C PHE A 213 -20.81 -4.35 15.25
N LYS A 214 -21.77 -4.25 14.31
CA LYS A 214 -22.89 -3.29 14.38
C LYS A 214 -23.90 -3.63 15.48
N THR A 215 -24.11 -4.92 15.76
CA THR A 215 -25.07 -5.36 16.77
C THR A 215 -24.48 -5.26 18.18
N SER A 216 -23.21 -5.62 18.35
CA SER A 216 -22.51 -5.54 19.65
C SER A 216 -22.27 -4.10 20.12
N THR A 217 -21.93 -3.18 19.22
CA THR A 217 -21.81 -1.74 19.58
C THR A 217 -23.14 -1.11 19.99
N LYS A 218 -24.27 -1.50 19.37
CA LYS A 218 -25.60 -1.04 19.80
C LYS A 218 -25.99 -1.53 21.19
N TRP A 219 -25.57 -2.72 21.60
CA TRP A 219 -25.82 -3.25 22.94
C TRP A 219 -24.96 -2.55 24.01
N VAL A 220 -23.70 -2.23 23.70
CA VAL A 220 -22.81 -1.49 24.61
C VAL A 220 -23.30 -0.07 24.88
N LEU A 221 -23.95 0.58 23.90
CA LEU A 221 -24.50 1.94 24.03
C LEU A 221 -25.90 2.00 24.67
N ALA A 222 -26.53 0.85 24.93
CA ALA A 222 -27.90 0.77 25.49
C ALA A 222 -27.93 0.32 26.95
N LEU A 223 -26.77 0.12 27.58
CA LEU A 223 -26.65 -0.06 29.03
C LEU A 223 -26.74 1.33 29.69
N PRO A 224 -27.53 1.49 30.78
CA PRO A 224 -27.66 2.77 31.48
C PRO A 224 -26.34 3.26 32.10
#